data_AF-A0AAJ0A7E9-F1
#
_entry.id   AF-A0AAJ0A7E9-F1
#
_cell.length_a   1.000
_cell.length_b   1.000
_cell.length_c   1.000
_cell.angle_alpha   90.00
_cell.angle_beta   90.00
_cell.angle_gamma   90.00
#
_symmetry.space_group_name_H-M   'P 1'
#
loop_
_entity.id
_entity.type
_entity.pdbx_description
1 polymer ?
#
loop_
_entity_poly.entity_id
_entity_poly.type
_entity_poly.pdbx_seq_one_letter_code
_entity_poly.pdbx_strand_id
1 'polypeptide(L)'
;MKSATILSLIPAVAAFCHHGTSLFKKDQLFKRADGTFGFDGLNGPLNWHSISSNNSACALGRSQSPINVQESNTKQIQGSTITFSPDQHPEGGELENLSGFLEVRANGTMKNGGKTYSLRQFHFHTPSEHRINGEHFPLEVHFVWEAEIGNGSSLAVVGFPIEVAETSDPLLAAVFKNVDKVTEFGSHAETGPLDFTSLAEHIAKNTIYQYTGSLTTPPCTESIAWNVVGSPIPLDIATYLKTKSIMKYNARYTQNSPGEMNLLENAYESLKKIIESEQGTN
;
A
#
# COMPACT_ATOMS: atom_id res chain seq x y z
N MET A 1 48.95 58.61 6.87
CA MET A 1 48.75 57.16 7.02
C MET A 1 47.29 56.86 6.75
N LYS A 2 46.97 56.33 5.55
CA LYS A 2 45.59 56.05 5.13
C LYS A 2 45.27 54.60 5.49
N SER A 3 44.32 54.39 6.40
CA SER A 3 43.85 53.07 6.82
C SER A 3 43.03 52.42 5.70
N ALA A 4 43.43 51.20 5.32
CA ALA A 4 42.72 50.36 4.37
C ALA A 4 41.65 49.53 5.10
N THR A 5 40.39 49.70 4.69
CA THR A 5 39.27 48.85 5.14
C THR A 5 39.21 47.63 4.24
N ILE A 6 39.58 46.46 4.79
CA ILE A 6 39.46 45.17 4.10
C ILE A 6 38.00 44.72 4.18
N LEU A 7 37.32 44.75 3.04
CA LEU A 7 35.96 44.21 2.89
C LEU A 7 36.07 42.70 2.67
N SER A 8 35.78 41.88 3.69
CA SER A 8 35.73 40.42 3.51
C SER A 8 34.46 40.03 2.77
N LEU A 9 34.58 39.60 1.51
CA LEU A 9 33.53 38.87 0.83
C LEU A 9 33.43 37.46 1.43
N ILE A 10 32.41 37.24 2.27
CA ILE A 10 31.97 35.89 2.63
C ILE A 10 31.10 35.39 1.47
N PRO A 11 31.48 34.33 0.75
CA PRO A 11 30.57 33.69 -0.18
C PRO A 11 29.45 33.04 0.65
N ALA A 12 28.23 33.55 0.51
CA ALA A 12 27.04 32.88 0.99
C ALA A 12 26.86 31.60 0.17
N VAL A 13 27.44 30.50 0.64
CA VAL A 13 27.12 29.16 0.13
C VAL A 13 25.71 28.86 0.64
N ALA A 14 24.71 29.20 -0.15
CA ALA A 14 23.36 28.69 0.01
C ALA A 14 23.39 27.19 -0.35
N ALA A 15 23.81 26.37 0.61
CA ALA A 15 23.60 24.93 0.56
C ALA A 15 22.10 24.67 0.74
N PHE A 16 21.35 24.75 -0.36
CA PHE A 16 20.02 24.13 -0.44
C PHE A 16 20.21 22.62 -0.45
N CYS A 17 20.48 22.05 0.73
CA CYS A 17 20.23 20.64 0.97
C CYS A 17 18.71 20.44 1.09
N HIS A 18 17.98 20.51 -0.01
CA HIS A 18 16.75 19.75 -0.17
C HIS A 18 17.14 18.35 -0.64
N HIS A 19 17.71 17.56 0.27
CA HIS A 19 17.87 16.13 0.10
C HIS A 19 16.89 15.45 1.05
N GLY A 20 15.78 14.97 0.48
CA GLY A 20 15.09 13.77 0.93
C GLY A 20 14.65 13.69 2.40
N THR A 21 13.84 14.63 2.89
CA THR A 21 13.00 14.33 4.07
C THR A 21 11.76 13.55 3.66
N SER A 22 11.94 12.37 3.06
CA SER A 22 10.95 11.29 3.08
C SER A 22 11.08 10.58 4.42
N LEU A 23 10.74 11.30 5.49
CA LEU A 23 10.45 10.68 6.77
C LEU A 23 8.97 10.33 6.69
N PHE A 24 8.63 9.08 6.36
CA PHE A 24 7.30 8.57 6.66
C PHE A 24 7.12 8.79 8.16
N LYS A 25 6.26 9.74 8.55
CA LYS A 25 5.96 9.96 9.96
C LYS A 25 5.33 8.66 10.45
N LYS A 26 5.84 8.09 11.55
CA LYS A 26 5.27 6.88 12.17
C LYS A 26 3.74 6.97 12.29
N ASP A 27 3.21 8.15 12.59
CA ASP A 27 1.77 8.43 12.64
C ASP A 27 1.00 8.11 11.34
N GLN A 28 1.60 8.22 10.16
CA GLN A 28 0.95 7.89 8.88
C GLN A 28 0.80 6.39 8.63
N LEU A 29 1.59 5.55 9.32
CA LEU A 29 1.44 4.09 9.25
C LEU A 29 0.26 3.58 10.07
N PHE A 30 -0.20 4.39 11.03
CA PHE A 30 -1.23 4.02 12.01
C PHE A 30 -2.50 4.89 11.92
N LYS A 31 -2.46 5.99 11.16
CA LYS A 31 -3.64 6.83 10.91
C LYS A 31 -3.98 6.80 9.43
N ARG A 32 -4.96 5.98 9.07
CA ARG A 32 -5.75 6.23 7.86
C ARG A 32 -6.47 7.56 8.07
N ALA A 33 -6.53 8.40 7.04
CA ALA A 33 -7.21 9.68 7.15
C ALA A 33 -8.66 9.45 7.59
N ASP A 34 -9.15 10.26 8.52
CA ASP A 34 -10.37 10.14 9.31
C ASP A 34 -11.68 10.32 8.51
N GLY A 35 -11.80 9.67 7.36
CA GLY A 35 -12.95 9.79 6.46
C GLY A 35 -12.86 10.96 5.48
N THR A 36 -11.68 11.55 5.30
CA THR A 36 -11.46 12.62 4.31
C THR A 36 -11.42 12.13 2.87
N PHE A 37 -11.29 10.82 2.62
CA PHE A 37 -11.38 10.21 1.30
C PHE A 37 -12.25 8.95 1.33
N GLY A 38 -12.78 8.58 0.17
CA GLY A 38 -13.56 7.37 -0.07
C GLY A 38 -13.17 6.70 -1.38
N PHE A 39 -14.06 5.86 -1.90
CA PHE A 39 -13.81 5.10 -3.13
C PHE A 39 -14.79 5.44 -4.27
N ASP A 40 -15.69 6.40 -4.04
CA ASP A 40 -16.75 6.80 -4.94
C ASP A 40 -16.91 8.34 -5.02
N GLY A 41 -17.52 8.80 -6.11
CA GLY A 41 -17.83 10.20 -6.34
C GLY A 41 -16.61 11.13 -6.25
N LEU A 42 -16.84 12.34 -5.71
CA LEU A 42 -15.80 13.36 -5.57
C LEU A 42 -14.79 13.06 -4.45
N ASN A 43 -15.06 12.07 -3.60
CA ASN A 43 -14.11 11.63 -2.59
C ASN A 43 -13.32 10.40 -3.05
N GLY A 44 -13.59 9.90 -4.26
CA GLY A 44 -13.01 8.69 -4.83
C GLY A 44 -11.64 8.88 -5.48
N PRO A 45 -11.01 7.79 -5.98
CA PRO A 45 -9.60 7.78 -6.34
C PRO A 45 -9.23 8.69 -7.52
N LEU A 46 -10.18 8.97 -8.41
CA LEU A 46 -9.99 9.90 -9.52
C LEU A 46 -9.82 11.36 -9.04
N ASN A 47 -10.30 11.67 -7.83
CA ASN A 47 -10.32 13.02 -7.29
C ASN A 47 -9.52 13.19 -5.97
N TRP A 48 -8.83 12.14 -5.48
CA TRP A 48 -8.04 12.23 -4.24
C TRP A 48 -7.04 13.39 -4.22
N HIS A 49 -6.47 13.74 -5.38
CA HIS A 49 -5.54 14.85 -5.52
C HIS A 49 -6.16 16.22 -5.19
N SER A 50 -7.48 16.38 -5.34
CA SER A 50 -8.18 17.63 -5.05
C SER A 50 -8.57 17.76 -3.58
N ILE A 51 -8.58 16.65 -2.83
CA ILE A 51 -9.00 16.62 -1.41
C ILE A 51 -7.97 17.32 -0.54
N SER A 52 -6.68 17.21 -0.87
CA SER A 52 -5.58 17.85 -0.16
C SER A 52 -4.41 18.09 -1.09
N SER A 53 -3.70 19.21 -0.91
CA SER A 53 -2.46 19.50 -1.64
C SER A 53 -1.36 18.44 -1.43
N ASN A 54 -1.42 17.69 -0.33
CA ASN A 54 -0.49 16.60 -0.04
C ASN A 54 -0.73 15.35 -0.91
N ASN A 55 -1.88 15.27 -1.61
CA ASN A 55 -2.27 14.11 -2.42
C ASN A 55 -1.87 14.26 -3.90
N SER A 56 -0.98 15.19 -4.23
CA SER A 56 -0.57 15.44 -5.63
C SER A 56 0.00 14.20 -6.32
N ALA A 57 0.70 13.34 -5.56
CA ALA A 57 1.21 12.05 -6.07
C ALA A 57 0.09 11.14 -6.59
N CYS A 58 -1.13 11.23 -6.04
CA CYS A 58 -2.26 10.43 -6.51
C CYS A 58 -2.63 10.70 -7.99
N ALA A 59 -2.32 11.89 -8.53
CA ALA A 59 -2.62 12.28 -9.91
C ALA A 59 -1.40 12.56 -10.80
N LEU A 60 -0.23 12.79 -10.20
CA LEU A 60 1.01 13.12 -10.93
C LEU A 60 2.14 12.11 -10.71
N GLY A 61 1.97 11.17 -9.78
CA GLY A 61 2.95 10.13 -9.49
C GLY A 61 3.13 9.19 -10.68
N ARG A 62 4.38 8.76 -10.91
CA ARG A 62 4.78 7.88 -12.03
C ARG A 62 5.00 6.44 -11.61
N SER A 63 5.04 6.16 -10.33
CA SER A 63 5.22 4.82 -9.76
C SER A 63 4.07 4.54 -8.79
N GLN A 64 2.85 4.64 -9.30
CA GLN A 64 1.63 4.49 -8.50
C GLN A 64 1.18 3.03 -8.42
N SER A 65 0.54 2.69 -7.30
CA SER A 65 -0.04 1.38 -7.01
C SER A 65 -1.56 1.49 -6.84
N PRO A 66 -2.32 0.40 -7.07
CA PRO A 66 -1.87 -0.93 -7.53
C PRO A 66 -1.60 -0.99 -9.04
N ILE A 67 -0.98 -2.06 -9.52
CA ILE A 67 -0.77 -2.33 -10.96
C ILE A 67 -1.28 -3.72 -11.35
N ASN A 68 -1.40 -3.97 -12.65
CA ASN A 68 -1.41 -5.33 -13.18
C ASN A 68 0.02 -5.89 -13.19
N VAL A 69 0.34 -6.81 -12.28
CA VAL A 69 1.68 -7.42 -12.20
C VAL A 69 1.82 -8.51 -13.24
N GLN A 70 2.90 -8.42 -14.01
CA GLN A 70 3.24 -9.29 -15.12
C GLN A 70 4.77 -9.44 -15.21
N GLU A 71 5.27 -10.48 -15.87
CA GLU A 71 6.71 -10.65 -16.09
C GLU A 71 7.34 -9.45 -16.81
N SER A 72 6.59 -8.79 -17.70
CA SER A 72 7.10 -7.69 -18.52
C SER A 72 7.31 -6.37 -17.76
N ASN A 73 6.69 -6.18 -16.59
CA ASN A 73 6.75 -4.92 -15.84
C ASN A 73 7.15 -5.08 -14.36
N THR A 74 7.50 -6.29 -13.94
CA THR A 74 7.96 -6.57 -12.58
C THR A 74 9.14 -7.53 -12.58
N LYS A 75 9.94 -7.48 -11.52
CA LYS A 75 10.98 -8.48 -11.28
C LYS A 75 10.36 -9.69 -10.58
N GLN A 76 10.55 -10.89 -11.12
CA GLN A 76 10.17 -12.11 -10.43
C GLN A 76 11.33 -12.66 -9.59
N ILE A 77 11.03 -13.09 -8.37
CA ILE A 77 11.95 -13.84 -7.51
C ILE A 77 11.24 -15.04 -6.90
N GLN A 78 12.01 -16.06 -6.47
CA GLN A 78 11.48 -17.10 -5.62
C GLN A 78 11.29 -16.56 -4.20
N GLY A 79 10.12 -16.77 -3.60
CA GLY A 79 9.81 -16.25 -2.27
C GLY A 79 10.67 -16.82 -1.14
N SER A 80 11.32 -17.97 -1.33
CA SER A 80 12.32 -18.50 -0.39
C SER A 80 13.54 -17.58 -0.18
N THR A 81 13.74 -16.59 -1.05
CA THR A 81 14.76 -15.55 -0.89
C THR A 81 14.34 -14.42 0.05
N ILE A 82 13.07 -14.37 0.45
CA ILE A 82 12.53 -13.44 1.47
C ILE A 82 12.45 -14.20 2.79
N THR A 83 13.07 -13.67 3.84
CA THR A 83 12.77 -14.12 5.21
C THR A 83 11.51 -13.38 5.65
N PHE A 84 10.40 -14.09 5.82
CA PHE A 84 9.13 -13.54 6.32
C PHE A 84 8.85 -14.15 7.68
N SER A 85 8.99 -13.35 8.74
CA SER A 85 8.92 -13.83 10.12
C SER A 85 8.15 -12.87 11.03
N PRO A 86 6.82 -12.70 10.82
CA PRO A 86 5.94 -12.13 11.84
C PRO A 86 6.04 -12.91 13.17
N ASP A 87 5.88 -12.20 14.28
CA ASP A 87 5.83 -12.80 15.61
C ASP A 87 4.51 -13.56 15.79
N GLN A 88 4.56 -14.69 16.48
CA GLN A 88 3.35 -15.45 16.81
C GLN A 88 2.58 -14.72 17.92
N HIS A 89 1.24 -14.66 17.81
CA HIS A 89 0.39 -14.07 18.85
C HIS A 89 -0.59 -15.11 19.40
N PRO A 90 -0.18 -15.95 20.38
CA PRO A 90 -1.02 -17.05 20.88
C PRO A 90 -2.31 -16.57 21.56
N GLU A 91 -2.30 -15.37 22.14
CA GLU A 91 -3.49 -14.75 22.73
C GLU A 91 -4.33 -13.99 21.69
N GLY A 92 -3.89 -13.92 20.44
CA GLY A 92 -4.51 -13.10 19.40
C GLY A 92 -4.04 -11.65 19.38
N GLY A 93 -4.68 -10.85 18.53
CA GLY A 93 -4.44 -9.42 18.37
C GLY A 93 -5.76 -8.65 18.29
N GLU A 94 -5.66 -7.34 18.05
CA GLU A 94 -6.82 -6.47 17.89
C GLU A 94 -7.13 -6.27 16.41
N LEU A 95 -8.34 -6.62 16.00
CA LEU A 95 -8.92 -6.32 14.70
C LEU A 95 -9.76 -5.04 14.82
N GLU A 96 -9.41 -4.01 14.06
CA GLU A 96 -10.11 -2.72 14.03
C GLU A 96 -10.71 -2.46 12.64
N ASN A 97 -11.89 -1.83 12.58
CA ASN A 97 -12.47 -1.34 11.34
C ASN A 97 -12.19 0.15 11.17
N LEU A 98 -11.25 0.45 10.29
CA LEU A 98 -10.82 1.81 9.94
C LEU A 98 -11.50 2.27 8.65
N SER A 99 -12.84 2.35 8.66
CA SER A 99 -13.64 2.84 7.53
C SER A 99 -13.60 1.88 6.32
N GLY A 100 -13.93 0.62 6.57
CA GLY A 100 -13.92 -0.46 5.56
C GLY A 100 -12.57 -1.15 5.40
N PHE A 101 -11.51 -0.60 6.00
CA PHE A 101 -10.23 -1.30 6.15
C PHE A 101 -10.22 -2.06 7.47
N LEU A 102 -10.39 -3.38 7.39
CA LEU A 102 -10.12 -4.26 8.51
C LEU A 102 -8.61 -4.35 8.68
N GLU A 103 -8.10 -3.99 9.86
CA GLU A 103 -6.67 -3.87 10.13
C GLU A 103 -6.31 -4.55 11.45
N VAL A 104 -5.15 -5.20 11.48
CA VAL A 104 -4.58 -5.84 12.67
C VAL A 104 -3.15 -5.34 12.85
N ARG A 105 -2.83 -4.88 14.06
CA ARG A 105 -1.45 -4.54 14.43
C ARG A 105 -0.69 -5.79 14.83
N ALA A 106 0.53 -5.93 14.31
CA ALA A 106 1.37 -7.10 14.56
C ALA A 106 2.85 -6.69 14.53
N ASN A 107 3.71 -7.54 15.10
CA ASN A 107 5.16 -7.34 15.14
C ASN A 107 5.89 -8.48 14.42
N GLY A 108 7.20 -8.35 14.31
CA GLY A 108 8.08 -9.33 13.69
C GLY A 108 8.94 -8.69 12.60
N THR A 109 9.65 -9.53 11.85
CA THR A 109 10.68 -9.06 10.93
C THR A 109 10.55 -9.66 9.54
N MET A 110 10.95 -8.87 8.54
CA MET A 110 11.16 -9.33 7.18
C MET A 110 12.58 -8.97 6.73
N LYS A 111 13.27 -9.89 6.06
CA LYS A 111 14.52 -9.59 5.34
C LYS A 111 14.33 -9.81 3.85
N ASN A 112 14.65 -8.77 3.07
CA ASN A 112 14.55 -8.80 1.62
C ASN A 112 15.59 -7.86 1.02
N GLY A 113 16.35 -8.32 0.02
CA GLY A 113 17.34 -7.50 -0.67
C GLY A 113 18.41 -6.87 0.24
N GLY A 114 18.81 -7.57 1.32
CA GLY A 114 19.81 -7.09 2.29
C GLY A 114 19.30 -6.05 3.29
N LYS A 115 17.99 -5.72 3.27
CA LYS A 115 17.35 -4.83 4.24
C LYS A 115 16.52 -5.64 5.24
N THR A 116 16.49 -5.18 6.49
CA THR A 116 15.59 -5.66 7.53
C THR A 116 14.45 -4.66 7.71
N TYR A 117 13.23 -5.17 7.82
CA TYR A 117 12.02 -4.40 8.06
C TYR A 117 11.27 -4.97 9.26
N SER A 118 10.64 -4.09 10.04
CA SER A 118 9.72 -4.45 11.12
C SER A 118 8.28 -4.41 10.62
N LEU A 119 7.49 -5.42 10.97
CA LEU A 119 6.04 -5.42 10.73
C LEU A 119 5.38 -4.30 11.56
N ARG A 120 4.37 -3.66 10.98
CA ARG A 120 3.58 -2.62 11.66
C ARG A 120 2.12 -3.01 11.79
N GLN A 121 1.54 -3.43 10.67
CA GLN A 121 0.15 -3.87 10.59
C GLN A 121 -0.04 -4.70 9.33
N PHE A 122 -1.16 -5.41 9.26
CA PHE A 122 -1.72 -5.87 8.01
C PHE A 122 -3.20 -5.52 7.91
N HIS A 123 -3.68 -5.33 6.69
CA HIS A 123 -5.05 -4.93 6.42
C HIS A 123 -5.57 -5.50 5.11
N PHE A 124 -6.88 -5.43 4.93
CA PHE A 124 -7.57 -6.07 3.83
C PHE A 124 -8.18 -5.08 2.85
N HIS A 125 -8.25 -5.49 1.58
CA HIS A 125 -8.98 -4.86 0.49
C HIS A 125 -10.00 -5.82 -0.12
N THR A 126 -11.14 -5.29 -0.56
CA THR A 126 -12.18 -5.97 -1.34
C THR A 126 -12.65 -5.08 -2.52
N PRO A 127 -12.55 -5.55 -3.77
CA PRO A 127 -11.80 -6.73 -4.23
C PRO A 127 -10.28 -6.56 -4.04
N SER A 128 -9.46 -7.46 -4.61
CA SER A 128 -8.01 -7.21 -4.71
C SER A 128 -7.73 -5.90 -5.46
N GLU A 129 -6.66 -5.23 -5.05
CA GLU A 129 -6.20 -4.01 -5.70
C GLU A 129 -5.30 -4.33 -6.88
N HIS A 130 -4.35 -5.24 -6.66
CA HIS A 130 -3.52 -5.78 -7.74
C HIS A 130 -4.32 -6.74 -8.62
N ARG A 131 -3.85 -6.83 -9.86
CA ARG A 131 -4.19 -7.91 -10.77
C ARG A 131 -2.94 -8.71 -11.08
N ILE A 132 -3.07 -10.02 -11.28
CA ILE A 132 -1.97 -10.89 -11.73
C ILE A 132 -2.33 -11.36 -13.13
N ASN A 133 -1.53 -10.98 -14.13
CA ASN A 133 -1.80 -11.31 -15.55
C ASN A 133 -3.23 -10.96 -16.00
N GLY A 134 -3.77 -9.85 -15.49
CA GLY A 134 -5.11 -9.34 -15.81
C GLY A 134 -6.23 -9.87 -14.90
N GLU A 135 -5.98 -10.90 -14.09
CA GLU A 135 -6.95 -11.48 -13.17
C GLU A 135 -7.01 -10.71 -11.85
N HIS A 136 -8.22 -10.46 -11.33
CA HIS A 136 -8.44 -9.88 -10.00
C HIS A 136 -8.97 -10.96 -9.06
N PHE A 137 -8.79 -10.77 -7.76
CA PHE A 137 -9.18 -11.73 -6.72
C PHE A 137 -10.26 -11.13 -5.81
N PRO A 138 -11.03 -11.99 -5.11
CA PRO A 138 -12.05 -11.55 -4.16
C PRO A 138 -11.56 -10.60 -3.06
N LEU A 139 -10.36 -10.81 -2.51
CA LEU A 139 -9.71 -9.92 -1.54
C LEU A 139 -8.20 -9.86 -1.78
N GLU A 140 -7.56 -8.89 -1.13
CA GLU A 140 -6.11 -8.83 -0.98
C GLU A 140 -5.73 -8.39 0.44
N VAL A 141 -4.72 -9.00 1.04
CA VAL A 141 -4.15 -8.57 2.33
C VAL A 141 -2.79 -7.94 2.12
N HIS A 142 -2.57 -6.77 2.73
CA HIS A 142 -1.31 -6.02 2.68
C HIS A 142 -0.65 -6.05 4.04
N PHE A 143 0.53 -6.69 4.13
CA PHE A 143 1.40 -6.59 5.29
C PHE A 143 2.36 -5.41 5.11
N VAL A 144 2.28 -4.42 5.98
CA VAL A 144 3.07 -3.18 5.89
C VAL A 144 4.29 -3.25 6.80
N TRP A 145 5.45 -3.07 6.19
CA TRP A 145 6.76 -3.20 6.83
C TRP A 145 7.53 -1.88 6.76
N GLU A 146 8.22 -1.53 7.84
CA GLU A 146 9.07 -0.34 7.91
C GLU A 146 10.54 -0.74 8.08
N ALA A 147 11.44 -0.20 7.25
CA ALA A 147 12.87 -0.46 7.36
C ALA A 147 13.44 0.02 8.72
N GLU A 148 14.33 -0.76 9.31
CA GLU A 148 14.99 -0.39 10.58
C GLU A 148 15.90 0.86 10.42
N ILE A 149 15.94 1.71 11.46
CA ILE A 149 16.65 3.01 11.45
C ILE A 149 18.14 2.78 11.16
N GLY A 150 18.61 3.31 10.03
CA GLY A 150 19.98 3.14 9.52
C GLY A 150 20.04 3.10 7.99
N ASN A 151 18.95 2.68 7.34
CA ASN A 151 18.83 2.58 5.88
C ASN A 151 17.83 3.60 5.25
N GLY A 152 17.46 4.65 6.00
CA GLY A 152 16.37 5.58 5.63
C GLY A 152 14.98 5.00 5.95
N SER A 153 13.99 5.88 6.14
CA SER A 153 12.59 5.45 6.31
C SER A 153 12.05 5.01 4.94
N SER A 154 12.07 3.71 4.69
CA SER A 154 11.50 3.09 3.50
C SER A 154 10.49 2.02 3.90
N LEU A 155 9.37 1.98 3.19
CA LEU A 155 8.33 0.99 3.42
C LEU A 155 8.44 -0.14 2.41
N ALA A 156 8.07 -1.33 2.85
CA ALA A 156 7.80 -2.45 1.99
C ALA A 156 6.39 -2.97 2.28
N VAL A 157 5.73 -3.50 1.26
CA VAL A 157 4.45 -4.17 1.41
C VAL A 157 4.56 -5.57 0.82
N VAL A 158 4.05 -6.56 1.55
CA VAL A 158 3.82 -7.91 1.02
C VAL A 158 2.32 -8.07 0.83
N GLY A 159 1.91 -8.19 -0.43
CA GLY A 159 0.50 -8.35 -0.83
C GLY A 159 0.19 -9.81 -1.13
N PHE A 160 -0.87 -10.35 -0.54
CA PHE A 160 -1.36 -11.69 -0.87
C PHE A 160 -2.75 -11.58 -1.48
N PRO A 161 -2.96 -12.07 -2.72
CA PRO A 161 -4.30 -12.30 -3.21
C PRO A 161 -5.00 -13.36 -2.35
N ILE A 162 -6.31 -13.24 -2.20
CA ILE A 162 -7.14 -14.17 -1.44
C ILE A 162 -8.24 -14.68 -2.36
N GLU A 163 -8.34 -16.00 -2.49
CA GLU A 163 -9.33 -16.67 -3.33
C GLU A 163 -10.39 -17.38 -2.49
N VAL A 164 -11.64 -17.40 -2.97
CA VAL A 164 -12.70 -18.15 -2.30
C VAL A 164 -12.50 -19.65 -2.53
N ALA A 165 -12.45 -20.41 -1.44
CA ALA A 165 -12.21 -21.85 -1.45
C ALA A 165 -13.12 -22.59 -0.44
N GLU A 166 -12.96 -23.91 -0.34
CA GLU A 166 -13.72 -24.73 0.62
C GLU A 166 -13.29 -24.48 2.07
N THR A 167 -12.01 -24.21 2.31
CA THR A 167 -11.43 -23.99 3.63
C THR A 167 -10.65 -22.68 3.67
N SER A 168 -10.53 -22.09 4.85
CA SER A 168 -9.71 -20.89 5.08
C SER A 168 -8.26 -21.24 5.44
N ASP A 169 -7.32 -20.39 5.05
CA ASP A 169 -5.99 -20.35 5.67
C ASP A 169 -6.15 -20.13 7.19
N PRO A 170 -5.35 -20.80 8.05
CA PRO A 170 -5.50 -20.70 9.50
C PRO A 170 -5.41 -19.27 10.05
N LEU A 171 -4.54 -18.42 9.48
CA LEU A 171 -4.42 -17.03 9.88
C LEU A 171 -5.70 -16.26 9.55
N LEU A 172 -6.22 -16.43 8.33
CA LEU A 172 -7.45 -15.74 7.91
C LEU A 172 -8.66 -16.16 8.76
N ALA A 173 -8.78 -17.45 9.06
CA ALA A 173 -9.82 -17.97 9.96
C ALA A 173 -9.72 -17.36 11.36
N ALA A 174 -8.49 -17.22 11.90
CA ALA A 174 -8.26 -16.60 13.20
C ALA A 174 -8.58 -15.11 13.19
N VAL A 175 -8.14 -14.37 12.18
CA VAL A 175 -8.37 -12.93 12.04
C VAL A 175 -9.87 -12.63 11.98
N PHE A 176 -10.62 -13.34 11.13
CA PHE A 176 -12.03 -13.06 10.92
C PHE A 176 -13.00 -13.74 11.90
N LYS A 177 -12.48 -14.46 12.90
CA LYS A 177 -13.27 -15.20 13.90
C LYS A 177 -14.40 -14.36 14.52
N ASN A 178 -14.13 -13.10 14.85
CA ASN A 178 -15.06 -12.18 15.52
C ASN A 178 -15.47 -10.99 14.62
N VAL A 179 -15.37 -11.12 13.29
CA VAL A 179 -15.56 -9.98 12.36
C VAL A 179 -16.95 -9.35 12.43
N ASP A 180 -17.99 -10.08 12.87
CA ASP A 180 -19.35 -9.55 13.13
C ASP A 180 -19.41 -8.47 14.21
N LYS A 181 -18.39 -8.39 15.06
CA LYS A 181 -18.32 -7.36 16.11
C LYS A 181 -17.68 -6.07 15.61
N VAL A 182 -17.15 -6.06 14.39
CA VAL A 182 -16.29 -5.00 13.85
C VAL A 182 -16.97 -4.31 12.63
N THR A 183 -18.26 -3.99 12.75
CA THR A 183 -19.08 -3.51 11.62
C THR A 183 -18.99 -2.00 11.36
N GLU A 184 -18.77 -1.21 12.42
CA GLU A 184 -18.78 0.26 12.36
C GLU A 184 -17.37 0.84 12.41
N PHE A 185 -17.20 2.08 11.96
CA PHE A 185 -15.94 2.80 12.09
C PHE A 185 -15.47 2.86 13.56
N GLY A 186 -14.21 2.50 13.81
CA GLY A 186 -13.58 2.52 15.15
C GLY A 186 -14.03 1.37 16.06
N SER A 187 -14.90 0.47 15.60
CA SER A 187 -15.19 -0.77 16.32
C SER A 187 -13.97 -1.71 16.25
N HIS A 188 -13.78 -2.49 17.31
CA HIS A 188 -12.68 -3.42 17.45
C HIS A 188 -13.14 -4.74 18.08
N ALA A 189 -12.42 -5.81 17.78
CA ALA A 189 -12.59 -7.11 18.43
C ALA A 189 -11.26 -7.86 18.49
N GLU A 190 -11.14 -8.77 19.45
CA GLU A 190 -10.00 -9.67 19.53
C GLU A 190 -10.09 -10.75 18.44
N THR A 191 -8.97 -11.05 17.78
CA THR A 191 -8.85 -12.17 16.83
C THR A 191 -8.79 -13.51 17.57
N GLY A 192 -8.70 -14.62 16.83
CA GLY A 192 -8.11 -15.85 17.37
C GLY A 192 -6.58 -15.75 17.49
N PRO A 193 -5.92 -16.80 17.99
CA PRO A 193 -4.46 -16.91 17.97
C PRO A 193 -3.92 -16.69 16.56
N LEU A 194 -2.95 -15.79 16.39
CA LEU A 194 -2.35 -15.51 15.09
C LEU A 194 -1.13 -16.40 14.90
N ASP A 195 -1.27 -17.37 14.00
CA ASP A 195 -0.19 -18.24 13.53
C ASP A 195 0.18 -17.92 12.09
N PHE A 196 1.42 -17.47 11.88
CA PHE A 196 1.95 -17.07 10.57
C PHE A 196 2.73 -18.17 9.85
N THR A 197 2.80 -19.38 10.41
CA THR A 197 3.61 -20.48 9.87
C THR A 197 3.17 -20.90 8.47
N SER A 198 1.86 -21.14 8.28
CA SER A 198 1.27 -21.46 6.96
C SER A 198 1.62 -20.39 5.92
N LEU A 199 1.49 -19.12 6.31
CA LEU A 199 1.73 -17.98 5.42
C LEU A 199 3.21 -17.83 5.04
N ALA A 200 4.13 -18.05 5.99
CA ALA A 200 5.57 -18.03 5.73
C ALA A 200 5.98 -19.16 4.78
N GLU A 201 5.42 -20.37 4.95
CA GLU A 201 5.62 -21.46 4.02
C GLU A 201 5.04 -21.16 2.63
N HIS A 202 3.87 -20.52 2.58
CA HIS A 202 3.23 -20.12 1.32
C HIS A 202 4.11 -19.15 0.55
N ILE A 203 4.67 -18.12 1.19
CA ILE A 203 5.65 -17.23 0.53
C ILE A 203 6.82 -18.04 -0.01
N ALA A 204 7.44 -18.89 0.82
CA ALA A 204 8.65 -19.60 0.43
C ALA A 204 8.49 -20.45 -0.85
N LYS A 205 7.29 -21.01 -1.04
CA LYS A 205 6.93 -21.90 -2.15
C LYS A 205 6.49 -21.16 -3.42
N ASN A 206 6.22 -19.85 -3.37
CA ASN A 206 5.63 -19.11 -4.48
C ASN A 206 6.56 -18.08 -5.12
N THR A 207 6.26 -17.75 -6.37
CA THR A 207 6.87 -16.61 -7.07
C THR A 207 6.37 -15.30 -6.46
N ILE A 208 7.27 -14.32 -6.35
CA ILE A 208 6.96 -12.98 -5.87
C ILE A 208 7.26 -11.97 -6.97
N TYR A 209 6.28 -11.14 -7.30
CA TYR A 209 6.42 -10.02 -8.21
C TYR A 209 6.87 -8.78 -7.43
N GLN A 210 8.08 -8.31 -7.71
CA GLN A 210 8.69 -7.14 -7.07
C GLN A 210 8.66 -5.93 -7.99
N TYR A 211 8.20 -4.80 -7.44
CA TYR A 211 8.29 -3.50 -8.10
C TYR A 211 8.36 -2.36 -7.07
N THR A 212 8.81 -1.19 -7.51
CA THR A 212 8.76 0.03 -6.70
C THR A 212 7.50 0.80 -7.06
N GLY A 213 6.59 0.95 -6.11
CA GLY A 213 5.28 1.55 -6.29
C GLY A 213 4.96 2.63 -5.26
N SER A 214 3.68 2.75 -4.90
CA SER A 214 3.16 3.73 -3.95
C SER A 214 2.26 3.11 -2.88
N LEU A 215 1.84 3.92 -1.92
CA LEU A 215 0.63 3.63 -1.14
C LEU A 215 -0.57 3.60 -2.09
N THR A 216 -1.54 2.72 -1.81
CA THR A 216 -2.78 2.59 -2.59
C THR A 216 -3.90 3.49 -2.06
N THR A 217 -3.63 4.23 -0.98
CA THR A 217 -4.49 5.27 -0.43
C THR A 217 -3.75 6.61 -0.39
N PRO A 218 -4.46 7.75 -0.26
CA PRO A 218 -3.84 9.04 -0.02
C PRO A 218 -2.84 9.00 1.16
N PRO A 219 -1.70 9.72 1.08
CA PRO A 219 -1.31 10.67 0.02
C PRO A 219 -0.65 10.02 -1.22
N CYS A 220 -0.79 8.70 -1.42
CA CYS A 220 -0.22 7.96 -2.54
C CYS A 220 1.30 8.09 -2.66
N THR A 221 1.99 8.19 -1.52
CA THR A 221 3.45 8.32 -1.44
C THR A 221 4.14 7.17 -2.17
N GLU A 222 5.08 7.49 -3.05
CA GLU A 222 5.85 6.54 -3.84
C GLU A 222 7.04 5.95 -3.07
N SER A 223 7.87 5.17 -3.75
CA SER A 223 9.05 4.48 -3.20
C SER A 223 8.71 3.36 -2.21
N ILE A 224 7.54 2.74 -2.38
CA ILE A 224 7.13 1.54 -1.62
C ILE A 224 7.69 0.30 -2.34
N ALA A 225 8.44 -0.53 -1.63
CA ALA A 225 8.91 -1.81 -2.15
C ALA A 225 7.78 -2.86 -2.08
N TRP A 226 7.07 -3.05 -3.19
CA TRP A 226 5.98 -4.02 -3.29
C TRP A 226 6.50 -5.43 -3.57
N ASN A 227 5.91 -6.41 -2.90
CA ASN A 227 6.18 -7.83 -3.03
C ASN A 227 4.83 -8.55 -3.13
N VAL A 228 4.32 -8.74 -4.34
CA VAL A 228 3.01 -9.38 -4.56
C VAL A 228 3.21 -10.88 -4.73
N VAL A 229 2.60 -11.68 -3.87
CA VAL A 229 2.67 -13.15 -3.91
C VAL A 229 1.85 -13.65 -5.09
N GLY A 230 2.45 -14.51 -5.91
CA GLY A 230 1.86 -14.91 -7.20
C GLY A 230 0.67 -15.88 -7.12
N SER A 231 0.46 -16.53 -5.97
CA SER A 231 -0.63 -17.49 -5.76
C SER A 231 -1.50 -17.06 -4.58
N PRO A 232 -2.83 -17.22 -4.68
CA PRO A 232 -3.73 -16.80 -3.62
C PRO A 232 -3.67 -17.72 -2.40
N ILE A 233 -4.01 -17.15 -1.24
CA ILE A 233 -4.32 -17.91 -0.02
C ILE A 233 -5.84 -18.13 0.07
N PRO A 234 -6.30 -19.28 0.58
CA PRO A 234 -7.72 -19.64 0.53
C PRO A 234 -8.54 -18.99 1.65
N LEU A 235 -9.78 -18.60 1.36
CA LEU A 235 -10.78 -18.11 2.32
C LEU A 235 -12.13 -18.78 2.05
N ASP A 236 -12.78 -19.31 3.09
CA ASP A 236 -14.08 -19.93 2.94
C ASP A 236 -15.18 -18.92 2.55
N ILE A 237 -16.17 -19.39 1.80
CA ILE A 237 -17.24 -18.54 1.25
C ILE A 237 -18.05 -17.80 2.32
N ALA A 238 -18.29 -18.40 3.48
CA ALA A 238 -19.09 -17.78 4.53
C ALA A 238 -18.34 -16.60 5.15
N THR A 239 -17.05 -16.80 5.43
CA THR A 239 -16.16 -15.74 5.91
C THR A 239 -16.00 -14.64 4.85
N TYR A 240 -15.81 -14.99 3.58
CA TYR A 240 -15.76 -14.03 2.47
C TYR A 240 -16.99 -13.13 2.42
N LEU A 241 -18.20 -13.72 2.37
CA LEU A 241 -19.44 -12.97 2.24
C LEU A 241 -19.65 -12.02 3.42
N LYS A 242 -19.32 -12.47 4.64
CA LYS A 242 -19.42 -11.67 5.86
C LYS A 242 -18.43 -10.52 5.86
N THR A 243 -17.15 -10.79 5.63
CA THR A 243 -16.09 -9.78 5.58
C THR A 243 -16.33 -8.76 4.46
N LYS A 244 -16.72 -9.22 3.26
CA LYS A 244 -17.10 -8.33 2.14
C LYS A 244 -18.27 -7.42 2.49
N SER A 245 -19.27 -7.90 3.24
CA SER A 245 -20.41 -7.07 3.63
C SER A 245 -20.03 -5.91 4.55
N ILE A 246 -18.97 -6.09 5.34
CA ILE A 246 -18.44 -5.09 6.28
C ILE A 246 -17.52 -4.11 5.55
N MET A 247 -16.55 -4.63 4.81
CA MET A 247 -15.55 -3.82 4.09
C MET A 247 -16.13 -3.08 2.87
N LYS A 248 -17.20 -3.62 2.27
CA LYS A 248 -17.88 -3.12 1.08
C LYS A 248 -16.97 -3.06 -0.15
N TYR A 249 -16.41 -1.89 -0.44
CA TYR A 249 -15.51 -1.65 -1.56
C TYR A 249 -14.44 -0.65 -1.12
N ASN A 250 -13.17 -1.07 -1.17
CA ASN A 250 -12.03 -0.25 -0.78
C ASN A 250 -10.80 -0.52 -1.65
N ALA A 251 -11.03 -0.81 -2.93
CA ALA A 251 -9.97 -1.06 -3.91
C ALA A 251 -9.78 0.14 -4.86
N ARG A 252 -8.55 0.64 -4.97
CA ARG A 252 -8.16 1.62 -5.99
C ARG A 252 -8.10 0.93 -7.36
N TYR A 253 -8.44 1.68 -8.41
CA TYR A 253 -8.24 1.19 -9.78
C TYR A 253 -6.75 0.95 -10.09
N THR A 254 -6.43 0.03 -10.98
CA THR A 254 -5.04 -0.24 -11.41
C THR A 254 -4.45 0.94 -12.16
N GLN A 255 -3.19 1.24 -11.87
CA GLN A 255 -2.40 2.31 -12.45
C GLN A 255 -1.59 1.80 -13.65
N ASN A 256 -0.94 2.73 -14.36
CA ASN A 256 0.02 2.40 -15.41
C ASN A 256 1.26 1.69 -14.84
N SER A 257 2.11 1.15 -15.72
CA SER A 257 3.33 0.49 -15.27
C SER A 257 4.28 1.50 -14.60
N PRO A 258 5.08 1.07 -13.61
CA PRO A 258 6.00 1.98 -12.93
C PRO A 258 6.93 2.72 -13.90
N GLY A 259 7.03 4.04 -13.74
CA GLY A 259 7.78 4.95 -14.61
C GLY A 259 6.95 5.62 -15.70
N GLU A 260 5.76 5.12 -16.02
CA GLU A 260 4.87 5.71 -17.02
C GLU A 260 4.11 6.94 -16.47
N MET A 261 3.52 7.70 -17.39
CA MET A 261 2.67 8.85 -17.04
C MET A 261 1.46 8.40 -16.21
N ASN A 262 1.07 9.20 -15.22
CA ASN A 262 -0.13 8.94 -14.45
C ASN A 262 -1.37 8.94 -15.37
N LEU A 263 -2.32 8.04 -15.12
CA LEU A 263 -3.55 7.96 -15.92
C LEU A 263 -4.37 9.25 -15.87
N LEU A 264 -4.39 9.96 -14.74
CA LEU A 264 -5.11 11.23 -14.60
C LEU A 264 -4.41 12.36 -15.36
N GLU A 265 -3.08 12.44 -15.29
CA GLU A 265 -2.28 13.36 -16.09
C GLU A 265 -2.51 13.11 -17.59
N ASN A 266 -2.45 11.84 -18.03
CA ASN A 266 -2.70 11.46 -19.41
C ASN A 266 -4.13 11.80 -19.88
N ALA A 267 -5.13 11.56 -19.02
CA ALA A 267 -6.52 11.90 -19.32
C ALA A 267 -6.72 13.43 -19.44
N TYR A 268 -6.11 14.21 -18.55
CA TYR A 268 -6.14 15.67 -18.62
C TYR A 268 -5.54 16.19 -19.93
N GLU A 269 -4.32 15.77 -20.28
CA GLU A 269 -3.65 16.20 -21.52
C GLU A 269 -4.45 15.81 -22.77
N SER A 270 -5.11 14.66 -22.75
CA SER A 270 -5.96 14.19 -23.85
C SER A 270 -7.24 15.03 -23.97
N LEU A 271 -7.94 15.26 -22.87
CA LEU A 271 -9.18 16.05 -22.83
C LEU A 271 -8.93 17.52 -23.19
N LYS A 272 -7.83 18.09 -22.70
CA LYS A 272 -7.44 19.47 -23.02
C LYS A 272 -7.32 19.69 -24.52
N LYS A 273 -6.65 18.78 -25.23
CA LYS A 273 -6.52 18.84 -26.71
C LYS A 273 -7.85 18.78 -27.42
N ILE A 274 -8.77 17.93 -26.95
CA ILE A 274 -10.13 17.83 -27.51
C ILE A 274 -10.85 19.17 -27.35
N ILE A 275 -10.86 19.72 -26.13
CA ILE A 275 -11.54 20.99 -25.84
C ILE A 275 -10.95 22.14 -26.67
N GLU A 276 -9.62 22.24 -26.75
CA GLU A 276 -8.95 23.26 -27.55
C GLU A 276 -9.29 23.11 -29.05
N SER A 277 -9.41 21.88 -29.55
CA SER A 277 -9.81 21.63 -30.95
C SER A 277 -11.26 22.02 -31.25
N GLU A 278 -12.18 21.82 -30.31
CA GLU A 278 -13.59 22.21 -30.47
C GLU A 278 -13.79 23.73 -30.35
N GLN A 279 -12.99 24.39 -29.51
CA GLN A 279 -13.04 25.84 -29.33
C GLN A 279 -12.33 26.62 -30.45
N GLY A 280 -11.35 26.01 -31.13
CA GLY A 280 -10.62 26.59 -32.26
C GLY A 280 -11.34 26.51 -33.61
N THR A 281 -12.52 25.91 -33.68
CA THR A 281 -13.34 25.74 -34.91
C THR A 281 -14.46 26.77 -35.11
N ASN A 282 -14.43 27.91 -34.41
CA ASN A 282 -15.35 29.04 -34.63
C ASN A 282 -14.64 30.28 -35.17
#